data_AF-A0A0D0KJ95-F1
#
_entry.id   AF-A0A0D0KJ95-F1
#
_cell.length_a   1.000
_cell.length_b   1.000
_cell.length_c   1.000
_cell.angle_alpha   90.00
_cell.angle_beta   90.00
_cell.angle_gamma   90.00
#
_symmetry.space_group_name_H-M   'P 1'
#
loop_
_entity.id
_entity.type
_entity.pdbx_description
1 polymer ?
#
loop_
_entity_poly.entity_id
_entity_poly.type
_entity_poly.pdbx_seq_one_letter_code
_entity_poly.pdbx_strand_id
1 'polypeptide(L)'
;MSATRWVALTAVSVAGWFLLDAVGLTAPSLFAALVVAVFFALTGLGPRAVPRFGSMAAQGTLAVTIGLMVDIETLAALGDNWFPAVAIGIATLAVSAGCGALLALNKDVTAATGMLALIAGGATGLVATARELGGDERVVAVVQYLRVALVVVTMPLVVTFVFHADTHAVEPAEPVDDALPWWIGVLFLVGAVLVGIALGRLARLPAPATLGPLLVSGALALLGWPVGIEIPPIVLPIAFLVIGWQAGLAFTMSSLRLIGRLFPYA
;
A
#
# COMPACT_ATOMS: atom_id res chain seq x y z
N MET A 1 -20.44 18.64 8.62
CA MET A 1 -19.02 19.06 8.51
C MET A 1 -18.08 17.96 8.00
N SER A 2 -18.37 16.66 8.17
CA SER A 2 -17.54 15.59 7.59
C SER A 2 -17.73 15.43 6.08
N ALA A 3 -18.98 15.46 5.60
CA ALA A 3 -19.29 15.25 4.17
C ALA A 3 -18.61 16.28 3.24
N THR A 4 -18.61 17.56 3.61
CA THR A 4 -17.96 18.62 2.82
C THR A 4 -16.44 18.43 2.71
N ARG A 5 -15.78 17.91 3.76
CA ARG A 5 -14.34 17.60 3.73
C ARG A 5 -14.03 16.44 2.79
N TRP A 6 -14.89 15.42 2.76
CA TRP A 6 -14.77 14.29 1.84
C TRP A 6 -15.03 14.70 0.39
N VAL A 7 -16.02 15.56 0.15
CA VAL A 7 -16.28 16.12 -1.19
C VAL A 7 -15.11 16.98 -1.68
N ALA A 8 -14.53 17.81 -0.80
CA ALA A 8 -13.34 18.59 -1.16
C ALA A 8 -12.13 17.70 -1.45
N LEU A 9 -11.87 16.69 -0.60
CA LEU A 9 -10.77 15.74 -0.80
C LEU A 9 -10.92 14.99 -2.13
N THR A 10 -12.11 14.45 -2.40
CA THR A 10 -12.41 13.72 -3.64
C THR A 10 -12.25 14.60 -4.88
N ALA A 11 -12.85 15.79 -4.89
CA ALA A 11 -12.77 16.70 -6.03
C ALA A 11 -11.33 17.10 -6.35
N VAL A 12 -10.54 17.45 -5.33
CA VAL A 12 -9.14 17.88 -5.52
C VAL A 12 -8.25 16.69 -5.92
N SER A 13 -8.46 15.49 -5.36
CA SER A 13 -7.72 14.29 -5.78
C SER A 13 -8.03 13.88 -7.21
N VAL A 14 -9.29 13.97 -7.65
CA VAL A 14 -9.67 13.66 -9.04
C VAL A 14 -9.10 14.70 -10.01
N ALA A 15 -9.16 15.98 -9.67
CA ALA A 15 -8.52 17.02 -10.48
C ALA A 15 -6.99 16.82 -10.58
N GLY A 16 -6.35 16.49 -9.45
CA GLY A 16 -4.93 16.16 -9.41
C GLY A 16 -4.59 14.92 -10.24
N TRP A 17 -5.45 13.89 -10.22
CA TRP A 17 -5.25 12.70 -11.04
C TRP A 17 -5.20 13.07 -12.52
N PHE A 18 -6.18 13.79 -13.07
CA PHE A 18 -6.16 14.21 -14.48
C PHE A 18 -4.94 15.07 -14.84
N LEU A 19 -4.47 15.92 -13.92
CA LEU A 19 -3.27 16.73 -14.11
C LEU A 19 -2.00 15.87 -14.19
N LEU A 20 -1.86 14.87 -13.31
CA LEU A 20 -0.68 13.99 -13.28
C LEU A 20 -0.70 12.94 -14.39
N ASP A 21 -1.89 12.52 -14.82
CA ASP A 21 -2.09 11.65 -15.96
C ASP A 21 -1.55 12.30 -17.25
N ALA A 22 -1.79 13.60 -17.43
CA ALA A 22 -1.23 14.39 -18.52
C ALA A 22 0.30 14.51 -18.51
N VAL A 23 0.94 14.27 -17.35
CA VAL A 23 2.41 14.30 -17.19
C VAL A 23 3.03 12.93 -17.44
N GLY A 24 2.22 11.88 -17.64
CA GLY A 24 2.70 10.52 -17.88
C GLY A 24 3.28 9.85 -16.61
N LEU A 25 2.87 10.30 -15.43
CA LEU A 25 3.31 9.72 -14.16
C LEU A 25 2.77 8.30 -13.99
N THR A 26 3.60 7.38 -13.48
CA THR A 26 3.14 6.04 -13.10
C THR A 26 2.19 6.14 -11.89
N ALA A 27 1.07 5.41 -11.92
CA ALA A 27 0.02 5.45 -10.89
C ALA A 27 -0.46 6.87 -10.48
N PRO A 28 -0.98 7.70 -11.42
CA PRO A 28 -1.27 9.11 -11.19
C PRO A 28 -2.41 9.31 -10.17
N SER A 29 -3.37 8.38 -10.11
CA SER A 29 -4.46 8.39 -9.12
C SER A 29 -3.97 8.22 -7.68
N LEU A 30 -3.00 7.32 -7.46
CA LEU A 30 -2.39 7.10 -6.14
C LEU A 30 -1.61 8.33 -5.70
N PHE A 31 -0.76 8.87 -6.59
CA PHE A 31 0.10 10.00 -6.25
C PHE A 31 -0.71 11.28 -6.00
N ALA A 32 -1.70 11.57 -6.85
CA ALA A 32 -2.62 12.69 -6.64
C ALA A 32 -3.35 12.56 -5.30
N ALA A 33 -3.91 11.38 -5.01
CA ALA A 33 -4.62 11.13 -3.77
C ALA A 33 -3.72 11.28 -2.53
N LEU A 34 -2.47 10.81 -2.61
CA LEU A 34 -1.49 10.93 -1.54
C LEU A 34 -1.13 12.38 -1.26
N VAL A 35 -0.72 13.15 -2.29
CA VAL A 35 -0.31 14.56 -2.14
C VAL A 35 -1.46 15.41 -1.58
N VAL A 36 -2.66 15.23 -2.14
CA VAL A 36 -3.85 15.95 -1.69
C VAL A 36 -4.22 15.56 -0.26
N ALA A 37 -4.18 14.28 0.09
CA ALA A 37 -4.45 13.83 1.45
C ALA A 37 -3.44 14.35 2.46
N VAL A 38 -2.14 14.39 2.13
CA VAL A 38 -1.10 14.99 2.98
C VAL A 38 -1.38 16.48 3.18
N PHE A 39 -1.70 17.22 2.12
CA PHE A 39 -2.03 18.65 2.23
C PHE A 39 -3.23 18.89 3.16
N PHE A 40 -4.30 18.10 3.00
CA PHE A 40 -5.48 18.19 3.86
C PHE A 40 -5.22 17.74 5.30
N ALA A 41 -4.34 16.76 5.51
CA ALA A 41 -3.92 16.31 6.83
C ALA A 41 -3.11 17.39 7.57
N LEU A 42 -2.20 18.07 6.87
CA LEU A 42 -1.35 19.13 7.42
C LEU A 42 -2.12 20.41 7.73
N THR A 43 -3.10 20.76 6.90
CA THR A 43 -3.95 21.95 7.12
C THR A 43 -5.06 21.74 8.15
N GLY A 44 -5.27 20.50 8.63
CA GLY A 44 -6.35 20.15 9.56
C GLY A 44 -7.77 20.21 8.97
N LEU A 45 -7.86 20.51 7.67
CA LEU A 45 -9.09 20.57 6.88
C LEU A 45 -9.56 19.18 6.44
N GLY A 46 -8.68 18.17 6.49
CA GLY A 46 -8.96 16.80 6.09
C GLY A 46 -9.94 16.01 6.99
N PRO A 47 -10.51 14.92 6.46
CA PRO A 47 -11.10 13.86 7.28
C PRO A 47 -10.05 13.24 8.22
N ARG A 48 -10.48 12.70 9.37
CA ARG A 48 -9.54 12.14 10.37
C ARG A 48 -8.84 10.86 9.91
N ALA A 49 -9.55 9.99 9.20
CA ALA A 49 -9.04 8.73 8.69
C ALA A 49 -10.01 8.16 7.65
N VAL A 50 -9.50 7.34 6.75
CA VAL A 50 -10.34 6.51 5.86
C VAL A 50 -11.05 5.44 6.69
N PRO A 51 -12.36 5.20 6.48
CA PRO A 51 -13.05 4.11 7.17
C PRO A 51 -12.40 2.76 6.85
N ARG A 52 -12.26 1.90 7.87
CA ARG A 52 -11.58 0.60 7.74
C ARG A 52 -12.13 -0.28 6.62
N PHE A 53 -13.43 -0.19 6.36
CA PHE A 53 -14.07 -0.91 5.26
C PHE A 53 -13.59 -0.44 3.89
N GLY A 54 -13.42 0.87 3.69
CA GLY A 54 -12.91 1.43 2.45
C GLY A 54 -11.46 1.01 2.17
N SER A 55 -10.60 1.07 3.19
CA SER A 55 -9.22 0.57 3.05
C SER A 55 -9.15 -0.93 2.77
N MET A 56 -9.99 -1.73 3.43
CA MET A 56 -10.05 -3.18 3.19
C MET A 56 -10.56 -3.51 1.78
N ALA A 57 -11.57 -2.78 1.29
CA ALA A 57 -12.10 -2.96 -0.05
C ALA A 57 -11.06 -2.59 -1.12
N ALA A 58 -10.34 -1.48 -0.94
CA ALA A 58 -9.29 -1.06 -1.87
C ALA A 58 -8.09 -2.04 -1.88
N GLN A 59 -7.64 -2.48 -0.70
CA GLN A 59 -6.60 -3.50 -0.56
C GLN A 59 -7.01 -4.85 -1.16
N GLY A 60 -8.25 -5.28 -0.91
CA GLY A 60 -8.80 -6.50 -1.49
C GLY A 60 -8.94 -6.41 -2.99
N THR A 61 -9.34 -5.24 -3.52
CA THR A 61 -9.43 -5.01 -4.97
C THR A 61 -8.07 -5.17 -5.64
N LEU A 62 -7.05 -4.49 -5.11
CA LEU A 62 -5.68 -4.60 -5.59
C LEU A 62 -5.17 -6.05 -5.53
N ALA A 63 -5.44 -6.74 -4.42
CA ALA A 63 -5.08 -8.14 -4.24
C ALA A 63 -5.77 -9.08 -5.23
N VAL A 64 -7.06 -8.87 -5.52
CA VAL A 64 -7.80 -9.66 -6.52
C VAL A 64 -7.22 -9.43 -7.90
N THR A 65 -7.00 -8.18 -8.31
CA THR A 65 -6.41 -7.83 -9.60
C THR A 65 -5.04 -8.48 -9.77
N ILE A 66 -4.16 -8.39 -8.77
CA ILE A 66 -2.83 -9.04 -8.81
C ILE A 66 -2.97 -10.56 -8.85
N GLY A 67 -3.88 -11.14 -8.06
CA GLY A 67 -4.06 -12.59 -8.04
C GLY A 67 -4.61 -13.14 -9.36
N LEU A 68 -5.43 -12.39 -10.08
CA LEU A 68 -5.90 -12.79 -11.41
C LEU A 68 -4.80 -12.79 -12.48
N MET A 69 -3.67 -12.12 -12.22
CA MET A 69 -2.49 -12.15 -13.09
C MET A 69 -1.55 -13.33 -12.81
N VAL A 70 -1.86 -14.16 -11.80
CA VAL A 70 -1.02 -15.31 -11.44
C VAL A 70 -1.27 -16.44 -12.44
N ASP A 71 -0.28 -16.68 -13.29
CA ASP A 71 -0.27 -17.80 -14.24
C ASP A 71 0.69 -18.92 -13.80
N ILE A 72 0.46 -20.13 -14.29
CA ILE A 72 1.28 -21.31 -14.00
C ILE A 72 2.71 -21.12 -14.50
N GLU A 73 2.90 -20.40 -15.60
CA GLU A 73 4.22 -20.08 -16.16
C GLU A 73 5.00 -19.13 -15.25
N THR A 74 4.33 -18.14 -14.66
CA THR A 74 4.93 -17.22 -13.67
C THR A 74 5.36 -17.98 -12.42
N LEU A 75 4.55 -18.93 -11.96
CA LEU A 75 4.86 -19.80 -10.82
C LEU A 75 6.00 -20.78 -11.14
N ALA A 76 6.04 -21.34 -12.33
CA ALA A 76 7.13 -22.22 -12.77
C ALA A 76 8.45 -21.44 -12.87
N ALA A 77 8.45 -20.25 -13.48
CA ALA A 77 9.60 -19.37 -13.55
C ALA A 77 10.09 -18.94 -12.15
N LEU A 78 9.16 -18.69 -11.22
CA LEU A 78 9.48 -18.39 -9.82
C LEU A 78 10.02 -19.62 -9.08
N GLY A 79 9.52 -20.81 -9.40
CA GLY A 79 10.02 -22.09 -8.88
C GLY A 79 11.45 -22.37 -9.34
N ASP A 80 11.76 -22.13 -10.61
CA ASP A 80 13.11 -22.31 -11.16
C ASP A 80 14.08 -21.25 -10.61
N ASN A 81 13.59 -20.03 -10.37
CA ASN A 81 14.38 -18.91 -9.85
C ASN A 81 14.08 -18.59 -8.37
N TRP A 82 13.71 -19.61 -7.58
CA TRP A 82 13.33 -19.40 -6.18
C TRP A 82 14.49 -18.82 -5.35
N PHE A 83 15.72 -19.21 -5.68
CA PHE A 83 16.92 -18.74 -4.99
C PHE A 83 17.16 -17.22 -5.22
N PRO A 84 17.21 -16.71 -6.47
CA PRO A 84 17.21 -15.26 -6.72
C PRO A 84 16.05 -14.51 -6.04
N ALA A 85 14.83 -15.05 -6.08
CA ALA A 85 13.66 -14.40 -5.48
C ALA A 85 13.81 -14.25 -3.95
N VAL A 86 14.21 -15.32 -3.27
CA VAL A 86 14.49 -15.29 -1.83
C VAL A 86 15.69 -14.39 -1.51
N ALA A 87 16.74 -14.43 -2.33
CA ALA A 87 17.91 -13.57 -2.17
C ALA A 87 17.55 -12.08 -2.29
N ILE A 88 16.72 -11.69 -3.26
CA ILE A 88 16.21 -10.32 -3.42
C ILE A 88 15.33 -9.93 -2.23
N GLY A 89 14.46 -10.82 -1.76
CA GLY A 89 13.63 -10.60 -0.58
C GLY A 89 14.48 -10.34 0.68
N ILE A 90 15.48 -11.18 0.92
CA ILE A 90 16.44 -11.02 2.03
C ILE A 90 17.26 -9.74 1.84
N ALA A 91 17.75 -9.46 0.63
CA ALA A 91 18.52 -8.25 0.35
C ALA A 91 17.68 -6.99 0.57
N THR A 92 16.42 -6.99 0.16
CA THR A 92 15.49 -5.87 0.39
C THR A 92 15.19 -5.69 1.87
N LEU A 93 14.99 -6.78 2.61
CA LEU A 93 14.86 -6.74 4.07
C LEU A 93 16.14 -6.21 4.74
N ALA A 94 17.31 -6.65 4.28
CA ALA A 94 18.61 -6.22 4.81
C ALA A 94 18.89 -4.75 4.50
N VAL A 95 18.60 -4.27 3.30
CA VAL A 95 18.72 -2.85 2.92
C VAL A 95 17.72 -2.01 3.72
N SER A 96 16.47 -2.46 3.86
CA SER A 96 15.47 -1.76 4.67
C SER A 96 15.89 -1.68 6.14
N ALA A 97 16.43 -2.77 6.70
CA ALA A 97 16.98 -2.81 8.05
C ALA A 97 18.25 -1.96 8.18
N GLY A 98 19.11 -1.94 7.17
CA GLY A 98 20.35 -1.17 7.11
C GLY A 98 20.12 0.33 7.04
N CYS A 99 19.25 0.80 6.14
CA CYS A 99 18.79 2.19 6.09
C CYS A 99 18.14 2.60 7.41
N GLY A 100 17.41 1.69 8.03
CA GLY A 100 16.93 1.83 9.39
C GLY A 100 18.06 2.08 10.38
N ALA A 101 19.02 1.15 10.46
CA ALA A 101 20.13 1.19 11.41
C ALA A 101 20.97 2.46 11.28
N LEU A 102 21.20 2.94 10.04
CA LEU A 102 21.86 4.22 9.75
C LEU A 102 21.15 5.42 10.39
N LEU A 103 19.83 5.41 10.48
CA LEU A 103 19.06 6.47 11.15
C LEU A 103 19.10 6.35 12.69
N ALA A 104 19.30 5.15 13.23
CA ALA A 104 19.46 4.92 14.69
C ALA A 104 20.85 5.32 15.23
N LEU A 105 21.81 5.64 14.37
CA LEU A 105 23.09 6.23 14.79
C LEU A 105 22.97 7.69 15.23
N ASN A 106 21.79 8.32 15.10
CA ASN A 106 21.53 9.66 15.62
C ASN A 106 21.44 9.65 17.15
N LYS A 107 22.18 10.55 17.80
CA LYS A 107 22.46 10.60 19.24
C LYS A 107 21.26 10.89 20.16
N ASP A 108 20.09 11.18 19.61
CA ASP A 108 18.89 11.55 20.35
C ASP A 108 17.98 10.34 20.72
N VAL A 109 18.40 9.11 20.41
CA VAL A 109 17.58 7.89 20.59
C VAL A 109 18.35 6.82 21.39
N THR A 110 17.73 6.29 22.44
CA THR A 110 18.27 5.17 23.24
C THR A 110 18.46 3.91 22.39
N ALA A 111 19.54 3.15 22.59
CA ALA A 111 19.88 1.97 21.78
C ALA A 111 18.74 0.93 21.68
N ALA A 112 17.96 0.73 22.75
CA ALA A 112 16.78 -0.13 22.76
C ALA A 112 15.65 0.41 21.86
N THR A 113 15.41 1.72 21.89
CA THR A 113 14.45 2.42 21.02
C THR A 113 14.89 2.41 19.56
N GLY A 114 16.19 2.57 19.29
CA GLY A 114 16.77 2.43 17.96
C GLY A 114 16.54 1.04 17.37
N MET A 115 16.91 -0.02 18.10
CA MET A 115 16.72 -1.40 17.63
C MET A 115 15.24 -1.76 17.44
N LEU A 116 14.35 -1.40 18.36
CA LEU A 116 12.91 -1.72 18.29
C LEU A 116 12.12 -0.88 17.27
N ALA A 117 12.55 0.36 17.02
CA ALA A 117 11.92 1.20 16.00
C ALA A 117 12.18 0.71 14.56
N LEU A 118 13.21 -0.14 14.39
CA LEU A 118 13.73 -0.52 13.08
C LEU A 118 13.54 -1.99 12.71
N ILE A 119 13.30 -2.87 13.69
CA ILE A 119 12.89 -4.24 13.43
C ILE A 119 11.55 -4.25 12.66
N ALA A 120 11.49 -5.07 11.61
CA ALA A 120 10.26 -5.28 10.86
C ALA A 120 9.28 -6.11 11.72
N GLY A 121 8.27 -5.44 12.29
CA GLY A 121 7.23 -6.07 13.12
C GLY A 121 5.96 -5.21 13.18
N GLY A 122 4.86 -5.80 13.66
CA GLY A 122 3.59 -5.09 13.80
C GLY A 122 3.73 -3.91 14.77
N ALA A 123 3.33 -2.71 14.32
CA ALA A 123 3.55 -1.46 15.06
C ALA A 123 3.03 -1.52 16.51
N THR A 124 1.88 -2.15 16.72
CA THR A 124 1.28 -2.34 18.05
C THR A 124 2.09 -3.26 18.97
N GLY A 125 2.76 -4.28 18.43
CA GLY A 125 3.57 -5.21 19.21
C GLY A 125 4.90 -4.57 19.63
N LEU A 126 5.57 -3.90 18.68
CA LEU A 126 6.85 -3.24 18.94
C LEU A 126 6.74 -2.06 19.91
N VAL A 127 5.65 -1.29 19.86
CA VAL A 127 5.37 -0.21 20.81
C VAL A 127 5.14 -0.76 22.22
N ALA A 128 4.44 -1.90 22.35
CA ALA A 128 4.25 -2.57 23.64
C ALA A 128 5.58 -3.10 24.21
N THR A 129 6.40 -3.75 23.38
CA THR A 129 7.73 -4.23 23.78
C THR A 129 8.68 -3.09 24.16
N ALA A 130 8.61 -1.95 23.46
CA ALA A 130 9.37 -0.75 23.82
C ALA A 130 8.98 -0.21 25.20
N ARG A 131 7.68 -0.21 25.52
CA ARG A 131 7.18 0.18 26.83
C ARG A 131 7.67 -0.76 27.94
N GLU A 132 7.69 -2.06 27.67
CA GLU A 132 8.20 -3.08 28.62
C GLU A 132 9.71 -2.96 28.87
N LEU A 133 10.48 -2.55 27.85
CA LEU A 133 11.91 -2.33 27.94
C LEU A 133 12.31 -0.92 28.43
N GLY A 134 11.34 -0.11 28.86
CA GLY A 134 11.57 1.25 29.37
C GLY A 134 11.96 2.28 28.31
N GLY A 135 11.73 1.98 27.03
CA GLY A 135 11.98 2.89 25.91
C GLY A 135 10.82 3.86 25.64
N ASP A 136 11.10 4.92 24.89
CA ASP A 136 10.08 5.90 24.49
C ASP A 136 9.13 5.32 23.41
N GLU A 137 7.98 4.83 23.86
CA GLU A 137 6.90 4.27 23.02
C GLU A 137 6.40 5.25 21.95
N ARG A 138 6.47 6.56 22.21
CA ARG A 138 6.01 7.60 21.27
C ARG A 138 7.00 7.74 20.13
N VAL A 139 8.29 7.71 20.42
CA VAL A 139 9.35 7.72 19.39
C VAL A 139 9.27 6.47 18.53
N VAL A 140 9.08 5.29 19.12
CA VAL A 140 8.93 4.03 18.37
C VAL A 140 7.72 4.09 17.42
N ALA A 141 6.56 4.53 17.92
CA ALA A 141 5.37 4.66 17.10
C ALA A 141 5.56 5.67 15.96
N VAL A 142 6.16 6.83 16.23
CA VAL A 142 6.37 7.87 15.22
C VAL A 142 7.39 7.41 14.17
N VAL A 143 8.48 6.73 14.54
CA VAL A 143 9.46 6.20 13.57
C VAL A 143 8.84 5.11 12.69
N GLN A 144 7.99 4.25 13.25
CA GLN A 144 7.26 3.25 12.46
C GLN A 144 6.30 3.88 11.46
N TYR A 145 5.55 4.90 11.88
CA TYR A 145 4.67 5.65 10.97
C TYR A 145 5.48 6.43 9.94
N LEU A 146 6.61 7.02 10.35
CA LEU A 146 7.51 7.75 9.45
C LEU A 146 8.08 6.83 8.38
N ARG A 147 8.49 5.60 8.72
CA ARG A 147 8.98 4.61 7.76
C ARG A 147 7.91 4.30 6.71
N VAL A 148 6.69 4.00 7.16
CA VAL A 148 5.57 3.72 6.26
C VAL A 148 5.30 4.91 5.36
N ALA A 149 5.28 6.12 5.92
CA ALA A 149 5.13 7.37 5.19
C ALA A 149 6.20 7.57 4.11
N LEU A 150 7.49 7.42 4.48
CA LEU A 150 8.61 7.57 3.56
C LEU A 150 8.52 6.54 2.43
N VAL A 151 8.34 5.26 2.76
CA VAL A 151 8.25 4.19 1.74
C VAL A 151 7.08 4.41 0.79
N VAL A 152 5.90 4.80 1.29
CA VAL A 152 4.72 5.06 0.46
C VAL A 152 4.97 6.25 -0.49
N VAL A 153 5.69 7.27 -0.06
CA VAL A 153 6.00 8.44 -0.91
C VAL A 153 7.15 8.16 -1.89
N THR A 154 8.22 7.51 -1.43
CA THR A 154 9.45 7.33 -2.22
C THR A 154 9.35 6.19 -3.22
N MET A 155 8.62 5.10 -2.91
CA MET A 155 8.54 3.94 -3.80
C MET A 155 7.96 4.29 -5.18
N PRO A 156 6.81 5.00 -5.31
CA PRO A 156 6.29 5.39 -6.63
C PRO A 156 7.26 6.29 -7.42
N LEU A 157 7.97 7.19 -6.73
CA LEU A 157 8.94 8.09 -7.35
C LEU A 157 10.15 7.31 -7.88
N VAL A 158 10.70 6.38 -7.09
CA VAL A 158 11.83 5.56 -7.51
C VAL A 158 11.46 4.69 -8.71
N VAL A 159 10.27 4.07 -8.71
CA VAL A 159 9.78 3.27 -9.85
C VAL A 159 9.67 4.11 -11.12
N THR A 160 9.09 5.32 -11.01
CA THR A 160 8.94 6.22 -12.16
C THR A 160 10.28 6.71 -12.71
N PHE A 161 11.16 7.23 -11.85
CA PHE A 161 12.36 7.96 -12.28
C PHE A 161 13.59 7.08 -12.48
N VAL A 162 13.72 5.97 -11.76
CA VAL A 162 14.91 5.10 -11.82
C VAL A 162 14.69 3.96 -12.79
N PHE A 163 13.57 3.26 -12.66
CA PHE A 163 13.33 2.06 -13.46
C PHE A 163 12.80 2.37 -14.86
N HIS A 164 12.35 3.61 -15.14
CA HIS A 164 11.67 3.98 -16.39
C HIS A 164 10.65 2.92 -16.83
N ALA A 165 10.08 2.21 -15.86
CA ALA A 165 9.20 1.11 -16.15
C ALA A 165 7.92 1.76 -16.66
N ASP A 166 7.60 1.51 -17.93
CA ASP A 166 6.29 1.71 -18.56
C ASP A 166 5.26 0.83 -17.86
N THR A 167 5.09 1.06 -16.57
CA THR A 167 3.99 0.56 -15.76
C THR A 167 2.89 1.59 -15.90
N HIS A 168 2.41 1.74 -17.14
CA HIS A 168 1.06 2.24 -17.37
C HIS A 168 0.16 1.47 -16.41
N ALA A 169 -0.56 2.19 -15.56
CA ALA A 169 -1.27 1.65 -14.41
C ALA A 169 -2.02 0.39 -14.82
N VAL A 170 -1.48 -0.80 -14.50
CA VAL A 170 -1.99 -2.14 -14.86
C VAL A 170 -2.84 -2.07 -16.12
N GLU A 171 -2.20 -2.12 -17.31
CA GLU A 171 -2.93 -2.01 -18.58
C GLU A 171 -4.23 -2.83 -18.54
N PRO A 172 -5.37 -2.24 -18.97
CA PRO A 172 -6.61 -2.98 -19.07
C PRO A 172 -6.33 -4.26 -19.83
N ALA A 173 -6.67 -5.41 -19.23
CA ALA A 173 -6.56 -6.69 -19.91
C ALA A 173 -7.22 -6.58 -21.29
N GLU A 174 -6.58 -7.12 -22.33
CA GLU A 174 -7.13 -7.06 -23.68
C GLU A 174 -8.59 -7.56 -23.68
N PRO A 175 -9.49 -6.86 -24.39
CA PRO A 175 -10.90 -7.20 -24.37
C PRO A 175 -11.08 -8.64 -24.85
N VAL A 176 -11.66 -9.47 -23.98
CA VAL A 176 -11.96 -10.87 -24.32
C VAL A 176 -13.19 -10.86 -25.22
N ASP A 177 -13.10 -11.50 -26.40
CA ASP A 177 -14.18 -11.52 -27.40
C ASP A 177 -15.53 -12.08 -26.87
N ASP A 178 -15.51 -12.81 -25.74
CA ASP A 178 -16.67 -13.31 -24.99
C ASP A 178 -16.76 -12.72 -23.56
N ALA A 179 -16.49 -11.42 -23.40
CA ALA A 179 -16.52 -10.76 -22.09
C ALA A 179 -17.91 -10.84 -21.43
N LEU A 180 -17.94 -11.37 -20.20
CA LEU A 180 -19.13 -11.36 -19.35
C LEU A 180 -19.51 -9.91 -18.97
N PRO A 181 -20.80 -9.62 -18.74
CA PRO A 181 -21.23 -8.30 -18.30
C PRO A 181 -20.43 -7.80 -17.08
N TRP A 182 -20.05 -6.51 -17.10
CA TRP A 182 -19.22 -5.88 -16.07
C TRP A 182 -19.71 -6.06 -14.63
N TRP A 183 -21.03 -6.19 -14.41
CA TRP A 183 -21.61 -6.49 -13.10
C TRP A 183 -21.19 -7.86 -12.55
N ILE A 184 -20.94 -8.86 -13.41
CA ILE A 184 -20.44 -10.17 -13.02
C ILE A 184 -19.00 -10.06 -12.53
N GLY A 185 -18.17 -9.23 -13.18
CA GLY A 185 -16.82 -8.94 -12.72
C GLY A 185 -16.78 -8.21 -11.38
N VAL A 186 -17.68 -7.25 -11.16
CA VAL A 186 -17.84 -6.59 -9.84
C VAL A 186 -18.33 -7.57 -8.78
N LEU A 187 -19.29 -8.43 -9.11
CA LEU A 187 -19.81 -9.43 -8.17
C LEU A 187 -18.71 -10.45 -7.80
N PHE A 188 -17.93 -10.89 -8.77
CA PHE A 188 -16.77 -11.74 -8.57
C PHE A 188 -15.74 -11.07 -7.67
N LEU A 189 -15.40 -9.81 -7.94
CA LEU A 189 -14.48 -9.01 -7.12
C LEU A 189 -14.95 -8.95 -5.67
N VAL A 190 -16.20 -8.55 -5.45
CA VAL A 190 -16.78 -8.46 -4.10
C VAL A 190 -16.80 -9.82 -3.42
N GLY A 191 -17.20 -10.87 -4.14
CA GLY A 191 -17.20 -12.26 -3.67
C GLY A 191 -15.81 -12.73 -3.25
N ALA A 192 -14.81 -12.55 -4.11
CA ALA A 192 -13.42 -12.91 -3.87
C ALA A 192 -12.81 -12.13 -2.69
N VAL A 193 -13.13 -10.84 -2.55
CA VAL A 193 -12.70 -10.03 -1.40
C VAL A 193 -13.34 -10.53 -0.10
N LEU A 194 -14.65 -10.78 -0.08
CA LEU A 194 -15.35 -11.25 1.12
C LEU A 194 -14.90 -12.66 1.53
N VAL A 195 -14.86 -13.59 0.58
CA VAL A 195 -14.43 -14.97 0.79
C VAL A 195 -12.96 -15.01 1.16
N GLY A 196 -12.12 -14.23 0.47
CA GLY A 196 -10.70 -14.09 0.77
C GLY A 196 -10.44 -13.54 2.18
N ILE A 197 -11.16 -12.49 2.59
CA ILE A 197 -11.05 -11.96 3.96
C ILE A 197 -11.51 -13.00 4.99
N ALA A 198 -12.62 -13.71 4.73
CA ALA A 198 -13.15 -14.72 5.64
C ALA A 198 -12.17 -15.90 5.80
N LEU A 199 -11.67 -16.44 4.68
CA LEU A 199 -10.66 -17.51 4.66
C LEU A 199 -9.34 -17.05 5.28
N GLY A 200 -8.87 -15.84 4.95
CA GLY A 200 -7.64 -15.28 5.50
C GLY A 200 -7.71 -15.07 7.02
N ARG A 201 -8.88 -14.69 7.55
CA ARG A 201 -9.13 -14.63 9.00
C ARG A 201 -9.16 -16.02 9.62
N LEU A 202 -9.80 -16.99 8.97
CA LEU A 202 -9.87 -18.37 9.46
C LEU A 202 -8.48 -19.02 9.50
N ALA A 203 -7.65 -18.77 8.49
CA ALA A 203 -6.27 -19.24 8.38
C ALA A 203 -5.26 -18.42 9.23
N ARG A 204 -5.73 -17.43 10.00
CA ARG A 204 -4.90 -16.56 10.86
C ARG A 204 -3.74 -15.89 10.13
N LEU A 205 -3.97 -15.46 8.89
CA LEU A 205 -2.96 -14.75 8.11
C LEU A 205 -2.66 -13.38 8.75
N PRO A 206 -1.39 -12.91 8.70
CA PRO A 206 -0.99 -11.63 9.29
C PRO A 206 -1.64 -10.42 8.60
N ALA A 207 -2.05 -10.55 7.34
CA ALA A 207 -2.74 -9.51 6.57
C ALA A 207 -3.95 -10.11 5.80
N PRO A 208 -5.07 -10.41 6.48
CA PRO A 208 -6.18 -11.14 5.87
C PRO A 208 -6.91 -10.33 4.80
N ALA A 209 -6.79 -9.00 4.81
CA ALA A 209 -7.42 -8.12 3.81
C ALA A 209 -6.68 -8.09 2.46
N THR A 210 -5.42 -8.50 2.41
CA THR A 210 -4.60 -8.52 1.18
C THR A 210 -4.25 -9.95 0.78
N LEU A 211 -3.66 -10.73 1.70
CA LEU A 211 -3.23 -12.10 1.42
C LEU A 211 -4.42 -13.02 1.15
N GLY A 212 -5.53 -12.82 1.86
CA GLY A 212 -6.73 -13.63 1.69
C GLY A 212 -7.31 -13.53 0.27
N PRO A 213 -7.72 -12.33 -0.19
CA PRO A 213 -8.24 -12.14 -1.53
C PRO A 213 -7.25 -12.54 -2.63
N LEU A 214 -5.94 -12.26 -2.46
CA LEU A 214 -4.90 -12.65 -3.41
C LEU A 214 -4.78 -14.17 -3.56
N LEU A 215 -4.78 -14.92 -2.45
CA LEU A 215 -4.71 -16.38 -2.50
C LEU A 215 -5.95 -16.97 -3.13
N VAL A 216 -7.13 -16.43 -2.81
CA VAL A 216 -8.39 -16.91 -3.40
C VAL A 216 -8.41 -16.62 -4.89
N SER A 217 -8.17 -15.38 -5.33
CA SER A 217 -8.20 -15.03 -6.75
C SER A 217 -7.09 -15.70 -7.53
N GLY A 218 -5.89 -15.86 -6.96
CA GLY A 218 -4.78 -16.59 -7.59
C GLY A 218 -5.04 -18.08 -7.72
N ALA A 219 -5.60 -18.72 -6.69
CA ALA A 219 -6.00 -20.13 -6.80
C ALA A 219 -7.09 -20.31 -7.87
N LEU A 220 -8.06 -19.40 -7.91
CA LEU A 220 -9.11 -19.39 -8.91
C LEU A 220 -8.52 -19.23 -10.33
N ALA A 221 -7.63 -18.26 -10.52
CA ALA A 221 -6.92 -18.04 -11.79
C ALA A 221 -6.19 -19.30 -12.26
N LEU A 222 -5.49 -20.00 -11.36
CA LEU A 222 -4.80 -21.27 -11.67
C LEU A 222 -5.74 -22.42 -12.02
N LEU A 223 -6.98 -22.40 -11.51
CA LEU A 223 -8.02 -23.35 -11.90
C LEU A 223 -8.63 -23.00 -13.27
N GLY A 224 -8.19 -21.93 -13.92
CA GLY A 224 -8.77 -21.41 -15.16
C GLY A 224 -10.14 -20.79 -14.94
N TRP A 225 -10.46 -20.36 -13.72
CA TRP A 225 -11.78 -19.82 -13.38
C TRP A 225 -11.64 -18.56 -12.54
N PRO A 226 -12.15 -17.39 -12.96
CA PRO A 226 -13.19 -17.21 -13.98
C PRO A 226 -12.65 -16.94 -15.39
N VAL A 227 -13.32 -17.49 -16.41
CA VAL A 227 -13.05 -17.20 -17.83
C VAL A 227 -13.87 -15.99 -18.27
N GLY A 228 -13.25 -15.01 -18.93
CA GLY A 228 -13.97 -13.85 -19.51
C GLY A 228 -14.49 -12.83 -18.49
N ILE A 229 -13.94 -12.80 -17.26
CA ILE A 229 -14.26 -11.75 -16.28
C ILE A 229 -13.29 -10.59 -16.43
N GLU A 230 -13.82 -9.46 -16.87
CA GLU A 230 -13.13 -8.19 -16.84
C GLU A 230 -13.56 -7.38 -15.61
N ILE A 231 -12.57 -6.93 -14.84
CA ILE A 231 -12.80 -5.96 -13.78
C ILE A 231 -12.91 -4.59 -14.46
N PRO A 232 -13.95 -3.78 -14.16
CA PRO A 232 -14.11 -2.48 -14.80
C PRO A 232 -12.86 -1.60 -14.58
N PRO A 233 -12.33 -0.95 -15.63
CA PRO A 233 -11.04 -0.26 -15.58
C PRO A 233 -11.03 0.91 -14.58
N ILE A 234 -12.21 1.42 -14.19
CA ILE A 234 -12.33 2.49 -13.19
C ILE A 234 -12.11 2.02 -11.75
N VAL A 235 -12.27 0.71 -11.48
CA VAL A 235 -12.25 0.17 -10.12
C VAL A 235 -10.85 0.26 -9.50
N LEU A 236 -9.82 -0.04 -10.28
CA LEU A 236 -8.43 -0.02 -9.81
C LEU A 236 -7.93 1.40 -9.49
N PRO A 237 -8.14 2.42 -10.33
CA PRO A 237 -7.82 3.81 -9.98
C PRO A 237 -8.56 4.31 -8.73
N ILE A 238 -9.83 3.92 -8.54
CA ILE A 238 -10.59 4.25 -7.32
C ILE A 238 -9.93 3.59 -6.11
N ALA A 239 -9.53 2.32 -6.20
CA ALA A 239 -8.82 1.63 -5.14
C ALA A 239 -7.49 2.33 -4.81
N PHE A 240 -6.70 2.71 -5.81
CA PHE A 240 -5.46 3.47 -5.64
C PHE A 240 -5.67 4.82 -4.96
N LEU A 241 -6.74 5.51 -5.31
CA LEU A 241 -7.11 6.79 -4.71
C LEU A 241 -7.48 6.64 -3.22
N VAL A 242 -8.21 5.57 -2.86
CA VAL A 242 -8.49 5.25 -1.44
C VAL A 242 -7.23 4.86 -0.68
N ILE A 243 -6.32 4.09 -1.29
CA ILE A 243 -5.02 3.72 -0.69
C ILE A 243 -4.15 4.97 -0.48
N GLY A 244 -4.11 5.88 -1.45
CA GLY A 244 -3.41 7.16 -1.35
C GLY A 244 -3.95 8.02 -0.22
N TRP A 245 -5.28 8.08 -0.04
CA TRP A 245 -5.88 8.77 1.12
C TRP A 245 -5.53 8.11 2.44
N GLN A 246 -5.55 6.78 2.52
CA GLN A 246 -5.21 6.07 3.74
C GLN A 246 -3.78 6.39 4.18
N ALA A 247 -2.84 6.38 3.24
CA ALA A 247 -1.44 6.69 3.54
C ALA A 247 -1.23 8.19 3.81
N GLY A 248 -1.86 9.08 3.03
CA GLY A 248 -1.68 10.52 3.17
C GLY A 248 -2.33 11.11 4.43
N LEU A 249 -3.53 10.63 4.81
CA LEU A 249 -4.19 11.05 6.04
C LEU A 249 -3.53 10.50 7.31
N ALA A 250 -2.62 9.53 7.18
CA ALA A 250 -1.80 9.05 8.29
C ALA A 250 -0.70 10.06 8.70
N PHE A 251 -0.40 11.06 7.87
CA PHE A 251 0.57 12.10 8.20
C PHE A 251 0.01 13.08 9.23
N THR A 252 0.81 13.37 10.26
CA THR A 252 0.49 14.38 11.27
C THR A 252 1.61 15.42 11.37
N MET A 253 1.27 16.63 11.83
CA MET A 253 2.25 17.70 12.08
C MET A 253 3.35 17.28 13.05
N SER A 254 3.06 16.37 14.00
CA SER A 254 4.06 15.74 14.87
C SER A 254 5.08 14.91 14.09
N SER A 255 4.62 14.09 13.14
CA SER A 255 5.50 13.30 12.27
C SER A 255 6.38 14.22 11.42
N LEU A 256 5.81 15.28 10.84
CA LEU A 256 6.54 16.21 9.97
C LEU A 256 7.59 17.05 10.72
N ARG A 257 7.27 17.53 11.93
CA ARG A 257 8.25 18.24 12.78
C ARG A 257 9.39 17.34 13.23
N LEU A 258 9.13 16.04 13.42
CA LEU A 258 10.18 15.09 13.75
C LEU A 258 11.08 14.81 12.55
N ILE A 259 10.52 14.70 11.33
CA ILE A 259 11.32 14.67 10.09
C ILE A 259 12.23 15.88 10.05
N GLY A 260 11.68 17.09 10.24
CA GLY A 260 12.47 18.32 10.26
C GLY A 260 13.54 18.36 11.35
N ARG A 261 13.31 17.75 12.52
CA ARG A 261 14.32 17.63 13.59
C ARG A 261 15.37 16.55 13.33
N LEU A 262 15.08 15.54 12.52
CA LEU A 262 16.01 14.46 12.13
C LEU A 262 16.76 14.75 10.83
N PHE A 263 16.34 15.77 10.07
CA PHE A 263 17.00 16.28 8.86
C PHE A 263 17.92 17.52 9.05
N PRO A 264 18.60 17.80 10.19
CA PRO A 264 19.49 18.96 10.28
C PRO A 264 20.89 18.73 9.68
N TYR A 265 21.14 17.61 8.98
CA TYR A 265 22.42 17.36 8.27
C TYR A 265 22.22 16.65 6.92
N ALA A 266 21.50 17.28 5.99
CA ALA A 266 21.64 17.02 4.56
C ALA A 266 21.94 18.32 3.84
#